data_AF-A0A6G3SGZ4-F1
#
_entry.id   AF-A0A6G3SGZ4-F1
#
_cell.length_a   1.000
_cell.length_b   1.000
_cell.length_c   1.000
_cell.angle_alpha   90.00
_cell.angle_beta   90.00
_cell.angle_gamma   90.00
#
_symmetry.space_group_name_H-M   'P 1'
#
loop_
_entity.id
_entity.type
_entity.pdbx_description
1 polymer ?
#
loop_
_entity_poly.entity_id
_entity_poly.type
_entity_poly.pdbx_seq_one_letter_code
_entity_poly.pdbx_strand_id
1 'polypeptide(L)'
;GAIAPMPLRPLEAEQWVASLIDWDGERGALVPEAIQAFGEYVAAACIPDQAPAPDGTQEALPPAVLHLRRTVAALARRALGRALS
;
A
#
# COMPACT_ATOMS: atom_id res chain seq x y z
N GLY A 1 7.46 0.30 8.60
CA GLY A 1 8.77 0.45 9.29
C GLY A 1 9.82 -0.41 8.59
N ALA A 2 11.11 -0.19 8.88
CA ALA A 2 12.25 -0.96 8.34
C ALA A 2 12.39 -1.00 6.80
N ILE A 3 11.84 0.00 6.11
CA ILE A 3 11.90 0.13 4.64
C ILE A 3 12.49 1.47 4.19
N ALA A 4 12.74 2.38 5.13
CA ALA A 4 13.32 3.70 4.94
C ALA A 4 14.06 4.12 6.25
N PRO A 5 14.91 5.16 6.22
CA PRO A 5 15.62 5.65 7.40
C PRO A 5 14.69 6.08 8.55
N MET A 6 13.43 6.37 8.22
CA MET A 6 12.39 6.81 9.15
C MET A 6 11.12 5.97 8.90
N PRO A 7 10.26 5.75 9.92
CA PRO A 7 8.94 5.18 9.69
C PRO A 7 8.15 6.03 8.69
N LEU A 8 7.61 5.40 7.66
CA LEU A 8 6.72 6.03 6.69
C LEU A 8 5.26 5.82 7.09
N ARG A 9 4.43 6.82 6.84
CA ARG A 9 2.98 6.76 7.04
C ARG A 9 2.26 6.96 5.71
N PRO A 10 1.58 5.94 5.14
CA PRO A 10 0.90 6.02 3.85
C PRO A 10 -0.48 6.69 3.99
N LEU A 11 -0.49 7.99 4.31
CA LEU A 11 -1.70 8.75 4.67
C LEU A 11 -2.83 8.65 3.65
N GLU A 12 -2.54 8.75 2.35
CA GLU A 12 -3.56 8.66 1.31
C GLU A 12 -4.21 7.27 1.27
N ALA A 13 -3.41 6.20 1.44
CA ALA A 13 -3.94 4.84 1.49
C ALA A 13 -4.78 4.62 2.76
N GLU A 14 -4.37 5.17 3.91
CA GLU A 14 -5.13 5.13 5.16
C GLU A 14 -6.48 5.85 5.02
N GLN A 15 -6.48 7.06 4.47
CA GLN A 15 -7.70 7.83 4.26
C GLN A 15 -8.64 7.14 3.27
N TRP A 16 -8.08 6.62 2.17
CA TRP A 16 -8.85 5.90 1.16
C TRP A 16 -9.53 4.67 1.76
N VAL A 17 -8.80 3.80 2.46
CA VAL A 17 -9.42 2.58 3.03
C VAL A 17 -10.43 2.91 4.13
N ALA A 18 -10.15 3.94 4.93
CA ALA A 18 -11.08 4.39 5.98
C ALA A 18 -12.42 4.87 5.40
N SER A 19 -12.43 5.43 4.19
CA SER A 19 -13.66 5.84 3.51
C SER A 19 -14.52 4.66 3.02
N LEU A 20 -13.93 3.47 2.90
CA LEU A 20 -14.61 2.24 2.47
C LEU A 20 -15.04 1.35 3.63
N ILE A 21 -14.38 1.46 4.78
CA ILE A 21 -14.72 0.68 5.97
C ILE A 21 -16.08 1.11 6.48
N ASP A 22 -16.93 0.13 6.70
CA ASP A 22 -18.19 0.33 7.37
C ASP A 22 -18.02 0.30 8.88
N TRP A 23 -17.88 1.48 9.46
CA TRP A 23 -17.66 1.64 10.90
C TRP A 23 -18.89 1.33 11.74
N ASP A 24 -20.09 1.44 11.16
CA ASP A 24 -21.38 1.25 11.86
C ASP A 24 -21.89 -0.20 11.80
N GLY A 25 -21.29 -1.04 10.94
CA GLY A 25 -21.62 -2.46 10.80
C GLY A 25 -22.89 -2.79 9.99
N GLU A 26 -23.50 -1.80 9.33
CA GLU A 26 -24.73 -1.94 8.53
C GLU A 26 -24.48 -2.38 7.07
N ARG A 27 -23.32 -2.03 6.49
CA ARG A 27 -22.90 -2.32 5.11
C ARG A 27 -22.05 -3.59 4.99
N GLY A 28 -21.57 -4.13 6.11
CA GLY A 28 -20.85 -5.40 6.17
C GLY A 28 -19.34 -5.29 5.94
N ALA A 29 -18.69 -6.45 5.78
CA ALA A 29 -17.22 -6.51 5.70
C ALA A 29 -16.66 -5.87 4.41
N LEU A 30 -15.47 -5.28 4.54
CA LEU A 30 -14.74 -4.72 3.41
C LEU A 30 -14.47 -5.80 2.35
N VAL A 31 -14.76 -5.48 1.08
CA VAL A 31 -14.58 -6.43 -0.03
C VAL A 31 -13.10 -6.81 -0.22
N PRO A 32 -12.80 -8.07 -0.61
CA PRO A 32 -11.41 -8.54 -0.78
C PRO A 32 -10.57 -7.67 -1.74
N GLU A 33 -11.20 -7.12 -2.78
CA GLU A 33 -10.56 -6.25 -3.77
C GLU A 33 -10.07 -4.94 -3.13
N ALA A 34 -10.80 -4.39 -2.15
CA ALA A 34 -10.37 -3.19 -1.44
C ALA A 34 -9.19 -3.48 -0.50
N ILE A 35 -9.15 -4.68 0.10
CA ILE A 35 -7.97 -5.14 0.85
C ILE A 35 -6.76 -5.24 -0.10
N GLN A 36 -6.96 -5.84 -1.27
CA GLN A 36 -5.91 -5.96 -2.29
C GLN A 36 -5.34 -4.60 -2.70
N ALA A 37 -6.22 -3.68 -3.09
CA ALA A 37 -5.84 -2.33 -3.51
C ALA A 37 -5.19 -1.52 -2.37
N PHE A 38 -5.64 -1.67 -1.11
CA PHE A 38 -4.98 -1.06 0.04
C PHE A 38 -3.50 -1.44 0.11
N GLY A 39 -3.19 -2.73 -0.06
CA GLY A 39 -1.81 -3.20 -0.06
C GLY A 39 -0.96 -2.57 -1.16
N GLU A 40 -1.52 -2.43 -2.35
CA GLU A 40 -0.85 -1.81 -3.49
C GLU A 40 -0.58 -0.32 -3.25
N TYR A 41 -1.56 0.40 -2.66
CA TYR A 41 -1.41 1.83 -2.34
C TYR A 41 -0.39 2.08 -1.24
N VAL A 42 -0.39 1.27 -0.17
CA VAL A 42 0.64 1.35 0.88
C VAL A 42 2.03 1.09 0.28
N ALA A 43 2.16 0.09 -0.60
CA ALA A 43 3.43 -0.24 -1.22
C ALA A 43 3.91 0.86 -2.17
N ALA A 44 3.03 1.46 -2.97
CA ALA A 44 3.35 2.58 -3.86
C ALA A 44 3.75 3.84 -3.07
N ALA A 45 3.05 4.15 -1.98
CA ALA A 45 3.37 5.29 -1.12
C ALA A 45 4.73 5.12 -0.42
N CYS A 46 5.10 3.89 -0.08
CA CYS A 46 6.35 3.60 0.63
C CYS A 46 7.55 3.42 -0.32
N ILE A 47 7.32 2.87 -1.51
CA ILE A 47 8.34 2.59 -2.53
C ILE A 47 7.76 3.07 -3.88
N PRO A 48 7.84 4.39 -4.15
CA PRO A 48 7.32 4.96 -5.38
C PRO A 48 8.16 4.54 -6.58
N ASP A 49 7.56 4.65 -7.76
CA ASP A 49 8.30 4.51 -9.01
C ASP A 49 9.37 5.61 -9.12
N GLN A 50 10.43 5.33 -9.88
CA GLN A 50 11.44 6.36 -10.15
C GLN A 50 10.84 7.47 -11.00
N ALA A 51 11.26 8.70 -10.71
CA ALA A 51 10.91 9.85 -11.53
C ALA A 51 11.41 9.61 -12.96
N PRO A 52 10.65 10.01 -13.99
CA PRO A 52 11.12 9.93 -15.37
C PRO A 52 12.42 10.71 -15.53
N ALA A 53 13.35 10.17 -16.31
CA ALA A 53 14.55 10.86 -16.72
C ALA A 53 14.20 12.05 -17.65
N PRO A 54 15.12 13.02 -17.86
CA PRO A 54 14.86 14.19 -18.69
C PRO A 54 14.46 13.88 -20.14
N ASP A 55 14.82 12.70 -20.65
CA ASP A 55 14.47 12.19 -21.98
C ASP A 55 13.11 11.46 -22.01
N GLY A 56 12.39 11.43 -20.89
CA GLY A 56 11.08 10.78 -20.74
C GLY A 56 11.15 9.29 -20.47
N THR A 57 12.35 8.70 -20.35
CA THR A 57 12.48 7.27 -20.01
C THR A 57 12.17 7.05 -18.53
N GLN A 58 11.45 5.96 -18.21
CA GLN A 58 11.18 5.57 -16.84
C GLN A 58 12.09 4.40 -16.45
N GLU A 59 13.01 4.67 -15.54
CA GLU A 59 13.92 3.64 -15.04
C GLU A 59 13.18 2.68 -14.10
N ALA A 60 13.49 1.38 -14.25
CA ALA A 60 12.86 0.33 -13.47
C ALA A 60 13.52 0.22 -12.09
N LEU A 61 12.70 0.01 -11.05
CA LEU A 61 13.22 -0.26 -9.71
C LEU A 61 14.11 -1.52 -9.69
N PRO A 62 15.22 -1.51 -8.91
CA PRO A 62 16.05 -2.70 -8.76
C PRO A 62 15.27 -3.92 -8.26
N PRO A 63 15.65 -5.16 -8.62
CA PRO A 63 14.91 -6.37 -8.24
C PRO A 63 14.68 -6.54 -6.73
N ALA A 64 15.66 -6.16 -5.91
CA ALA A 64 15.54 -6.20 -4.45
C ALA A 64 14.47 -5.22 -3.92
N VAL A 65 14.39 -4.03 -4.52
CA VAL A 65 13.39 -3.00 -4.17
C VAL A 65 11.99 -3.43 -4.62
N LEU A 66 11.88 -4.06 -5.80
CA LEU A 66 10.62 -4.65 -6.26
C LEU A 66 10.15 -5.78 -5.34
N HIS A 67 11.05 -6.64 -4.87
CA HIS A 67 10.72 -7.66 -3.89
C HIS A 67 10.21 -7.03 -2.58
N LEU A 68 10.90 -6.00 -2.08
CA LEU A 68 10.48 -5.27 -0.88
C LEU A 68 9.09 -4.65 -1.06
N ARG A 69 8.80 -4.04 -2.21
CA ARG A 69 7.47 -3.46 -2.53
C ARG A 69 6.37 -4.50 -2.48
N ARG A 70 6.60 -5.69 -3.06
CA ARG A 70 5.65 -6.82 -2.98
C ARG A 70 5.42 -7.29 -1.54
N THR A 71 6.48 -7.34 -0.74
CA THR A 71 6.42 -7.72 0.68
C THR A 71 5.63 -6.71 1.49
N VAL A 72 5.85 -5.41 1.29
CA VAL A 72 5.05 -4.33 1.93
C VAL A 72 3.57 -4.49 1.60
N ALA A 73 3.21 -4.71 0.34
CA ALA A 73 1.82 -4.93 -0.06
C ALA A 73 1.21 -6.17 0.61
N ALA A 74 1.95 -7.27 0.71
CA ALA A 74 1.49 -8.48 1.37
C ALA A 74 1.27 -8.29 2.88
N LEU A 75 2.17 -7.58 3.55
CA LEU A 75 2.07 -7.31 4.98
C LEU A 75 0.91 -6.35 5.29
N ALA A 76 0.73 -5.31 4.48
CA ALA A 76 -0.39 -4.37 4.63
C ALA A 76 -1.75 -5.07 4.49
N ARG A 77 -1.93 -5.93 3.47
CA ARG A 77 -3.14 -6.75 3.28
C ARG A 77 -3.45 -7.63 4.48
N ARG A 78 -2.44 -8.36 4.96
CA ARG A 78 -2.57 -9.24 6.13
C ARG A 78 -2.90 -8.48 7.40
N ALA A 79 -2.27 -7.32 7.61
CA ALA A 79 -2.53 -6.49 8.77
C ALA A 79 -3.96 -5.95 8.77
N LEU A 80 -4.42 -5.39 7.64
CA LEU A 80 -5.79 -4.89 7.50
C LEU A 80 -6.82 -6.00 7.65
N GLY A 81 -6.64 -7.13 6.96
CA GLY A 81 -7.55 -8.27 7.07
C GLY A 81 -7.70 -8.76 8.51
N ARG A 82 -6.60 -8.82 9.27
CA ARG A 82 -6.64 -9.15 10.70
C ARG A 82 -7.28 -8.08 11.57
N ALA A 83 -7.16 -6.81 11.22
CA ALA A 83 -7.75 -5.72 11.99
C ALA A 83 -9.27 -5.62 11.82
N LEU A 84 -9.80 -6.16 10.72
CA LEU A 84 -11.23 -6.17 10.38
C LEU A 84 -11.92 -7.51 10.66
N SER A 85 -11.19 -8.51 11.17
CA SER A 85 -11.73 -9.82 11.59
C SER A 85 -12.11 -9.79 13.06
#